data_AF-A0A3D9MSC3-F1
#
_entry.id   AF-A0A3D9MSC3-F1
#
_cell.length_a   1.000
_cell.length_b   1.000
_cell.length_c   1.000
_cell.angle_alpha   90.00
_cell.angle_beta   90.00
_cell.angle_gamma   90.00
#
_symmetry.space_group_name_H-M   'P 1'
#
loop_
_entity.id
_entity.type
_entity.pdbx_description
1 polymer ?
#
loop_
_entity_poly.entity_id
_entity_poly.type
_entity_poly.pdbx_seq_one_letter_code
_entity_poly.pdbx_strand_id
1 'polypeptide(L)'
;MNERLLVKLSGVVLACGVMAGCATQGNNVATTPEAFNKQLADADTVAKGGDQDRAIALYQQLSKSDPTREEPWSRIAQIQFTQGHYGQAIVAAQEALQRDQTDRQAKSVLAVAGLRVATQSLGELRQDASLAGDAKSDAQALAKQLRDTLGEATLFPPDPSDKPAVKKKRVVRHVAKGKPAAETPDATTGAAAPAATPAAPAAPAKAAQSSGASDPFSALR
;
A
#
# COMPACT_ATOMS: atom_id res chain seq x y z
N MET A 1 60.76 26.13 39.86
CA MET A 1 61.94 25.31 40.19
C MET A 1 61.48 23.85 40.17
N ASN A 2 61.34 23.31 38.97
CA ASN A 2 62.30 22.39 38.32
C ASN A 2 62.10 20.97 38.88
N GLU A 3 61.29 20.17 38.21
CA GLU A 3 61.74 19.21 37.19
C GLU A 3 62.49 18.00 37.77
N ARG A 4 61.89 16.82 37.52
CA ARG A 4 62.41 15.45 37.42
C ARG A 4 61.27 14.53 37.90
N LEU A 5 60.22 14.27 37.11
CA LEU A 5 60.22 13.67 35.78
C LEU A 5 61.16 12.46 35.69
N LEU A 6 60.47 11.31 35.67
CA LEU A 6 60.81 10.08 34.98
C LEU A 6 61.90 9.19 35.57
N VAL A 7 61.60 7.90 35.42
CA VAL A 7 62.48 6.76 35.60
C VAL A 7 62.64 6.34 37.06
N LYS A 8 61.72 5.49 37.52
CA LYS A 8 62.06 4.17 38.08
C LYS A 8 60.80 3.35 38.41
N LEU A 9 60.64 2.29 37.64
CA LEU A 9 60.26 0.94 38.09
C LEU A 9 58.83 0.68 38.59
N SER A 10 58.12 -0.08 37.75
CA SER A 10 57.43 -1.33 38.09
C SER A 10 56.58 -1.38 39.36
N GLY A 11 55.26 -1.41 39.17
CA GLY A 11 54.32 -1.74 40.24
C GLY A 11 52.93 -2.07 39.72
N VAL A 12 52.81 -3.23 39.06
CA VAL A 12 51.64 -4.15 39.14
C VAL A 12 50.25 -3.59 38.76
N VAL A 13 49.81 -4.04 37.58
CA VAL A 13 48.44 -4.32 37.15
C VAL A 13 47.63 -5.05 38.24
N LEU A 14 46.47 -4.53 38.67
CA LEU A 14 45.24 -5.33 38.88
C LEU A 14 44.09 -4.46 39.42
N ALA A 15 42.96 -4.38 38.70
CA ALA A 15 41.57 -4.46 39.22
C ALA A 15 40.58 -3.86 38.21
N CYS A 16 40.34 -4.59 37.11
CA CYS A 16 39.12 -4.41 36.33
C CYS A 16 37.98 -5.10 37.09
N GLY A 17 36.98 -4.32 37.52
CA GLY A 17 35.77 -4.83 38.17
C GLY A 17 34.96 -5.70 37.21
N VAL A 18 34.77 -6.96 37.60
CA VAL A 18 34.03 -7.97 36.85
C VAL A 18 32.53 -7.70 37.00
N MET A 19 31.89 -7.20 35.95
CA MET A 19 30.44 -7.32 35.78
C MET A 19 30.13 -8.78 35.40
N ALA A 20 29.86 -9.59 36.41
CA ALA A 20 29.29 -10.93 36.24
C ALA A 20 27.79 -10.79 35.94
N GLY A 21 27.45 -10.71 34.65
CA GLY A 21 26.09 -10.82 34.12
C GLY A 21 25.92 -12.13 33.36
N CYS A 22 24.89 -12.89 33.73
CA CYS A 22 24.56 -14.26 33.32
C CYS A 22 24.88 -14.64 31.87
N ALA A 23 25.93 -15.44 31.69
CA ALA A 23 26.01 -16.38 30.58
C ALA A 23 25.00 -17.50 30.86
N THR A 24 23.77 -17.34 30.36
CA THR A 24 22.84 -18.45 30.21
C THR A 24 23.41 -19.36 29.13
N GLN A 25 24.28 -20.27 29.54
CA GLN A 25 24.83 -21.32 28.70
C GLN A 25 23.73 -22.35 28.43
N GLY A 26 22.80 -21.98 27.55
CA GLY A 26 22.04 -22.97 26.80
C GLY A 26 23.04 -23.68 25.89
N ASN A 27 23.01 -25.01 25.88
CA ASN A 27 23.77 -25.88 24.97
C ASN A 27 23.53 -25.47 23.50
N ASN A 28 24.20 -24.43 23.03
CA ASN A 28 24.40 -24.15 21.63
C ASN A 28 25.52 -25.08 21.21
N VAL A 29 25.14 -26.30 20.79
CA VAL A 29 25.96 -27.00 19.81
C VAL A 29 26.08 -26.00 18.67
N ALA A 30 27.24 -25.38 18.51
CA ALA A 30 27.48 -24.46 17.41
C ALA A 30 27.17 -25.25 16.13
N THR A 31 26.01 -25.00 15.54
CA THR A 31 25.61 -25.62 14.28
C THR A 31 26.66 -25.16 13.30
N THR A 32 27.57 -26.05 12.90
CA THR A 32 28.62 -25.65 11.98
C THR A 32 27.95 -25.15 10.69
N PRO A 33 28.55 -24.21 9.96
CA PRO A 33 27.97 -23.72 8.72
C PRO A 33 27.59 -24.86 7.75
N GLU A 34 28.36 -25.95 7.75
CA GLU A 34 28.10 -27.15 6.95
C GLU A 34 26.86 -27.92 7.44
N ALA A 35 26.70 -28.08 8.75
CA ALA A 35 25.53 -28.75 9.32
C ALA A 35 24.24 -27.97 9.03
N PHE A 36 24.29 -26.64 9.16
CA PHE A 36 23.17 -25.78 8.79
C PHE A 36 22.83 -25.90 7.30
N ASN A 37 23.83 -25.78 6.42
CA ASN A 37 23.62 -25.88 4.97
C ASN A 37 23.02 -27.24 4.57
N LYS A 38 23.43 -28.32 5.25
CA LYS A 38 22.84 -29.65 5.05
C LYS A 38 21.37 -29.68 5.47
N GLN A 39 21.04 -29.20 6.67
CA GLN A 39 19.65 -29.16 7.14
C GLN A 39 18.77 -28.27 6.26
N LEU A 40 19.30 -27.16 5.75
CA LEU A 40 18.62 -26.29 4.80
C LEU A 40 18.33 -27.03 3.49
N ALA A 41 19.29 -27.78 2.96
CA ALA A 41 19.11 -28.60 1.75
C ALA A 41 18.09 -29.74 1.95
N ASP A 42 18.08 -30.36 3.13
CA ASP A 42 17.08 -31.37 3.49
C ASP A 42 15.67 -30.76 3.52
N ALA A 43 15.51 -29.57 4.11
CA ALA A 43 14.25 -28.82 4.10
C ALA A 43 13.82 -28.39 2.69
N ASP A 44 14.76 -27.94 1.84
CA ASP A 44 14.50 -27.63 0.43
C ASP A 44 14.01 -28.86 -0.33
N THR A 45 14.52 -30.05 -0.01
CA THR A 45 14.08 -31.31 -0.62
C THR A 45 12.65 -31.66 -0.22
N VAL A 46 12.29 -31.46 1.05
CA VAL A 46 10.92 -31.64 1.54
C VAL A 46 9.96 -30.66 0.86
N ALA A 47 10.35 -29.38 0.74
CA ALA A 47 9.56 -28.37 0.04
C ALA A 47 9.33 -28.74 -1.43
N LYS A 48 10.37 -29.20 -2.13
CA LYS A 48 10.27 -29.65 -3.53
C LYS A 48 9.44 -30.93 -3.68
N GLY A 49 9.40 -31.76 -2.63
CA GLY A 49 8.55 -32.95 -2.56
C GLY A 49 7.06 -32.65 -2.40
N GLY A 50 6.68 -31.38 -2.21
CA GLY A 50 5.28 -30.93 -2.11
C GLY A 50 4.76 -30.81 -0.69
N ASP A 51 5.51 -31.29 0.31
CA ASP A 51 5.15 -31.18 1.72
C ASP A 51 5.61 -29.82 2.29
N GLN A 52 4.90 -28.77 1.87
CA GLN A 52 5.23 -27.38 2.18
C GLN A 52 5.14 -27.08 3.69
N ASP A 53 4.16 -27.65 4.39
CA ASP A 53 3.95 -27.38 5.82
C ASP A 53 5.06 -27.98 6.67
N ARG A 54 5.49 -29.20 6.34
CA ARG A 54 6.66 -29.82 6.97
C ARG A 54 7.93 -29.04 6.66
N ALA A 55 8.09 -28.56 5.43
CA ALA A 55 9.24 -27.73 5.08
C ALA A 55 9.28 -26.42 5.89
N ILE A 56 8.14 -25.74 6.04
CA ILE A 56 8.03 -24.55 6.90
C ILE A 56 8.46 -24.86 8.33
N ALA A 57 8.01 -25.99 8.91
CA ALA A 57 8.40 -26.38 10.26
C ALA A 57 9.92 -26.59 10.40
N LEU A 58 10.56 -27.20 9.38
CA LEU A 58 12.01 -27.37 9.34
C LEU A 58 12.75 -26.03 9.23
N TYR A 59 12.29 -25.12 8.37
CA TYR A 59 12.88 -23.78 8.29
C TYR A 59 12.71 -22.97 9.58
N GLN A 60 11.58 -23.10 10.26
CA GLN A 60 11.36 -22.47 11.57
C GLN A 60 12.29 -23.04 12.65
N GLN A 61 12.60 -24.33 12.59
CA GLN A 61 13.60 -24.91 13.50
C GLN A 61 15.00 -24.38 13.18
N LEU A 62 15.34 -24.28 11.89
CA LEU A 62 16.61 -23.70 11.44
C LEU A 62 16.76 -22.24 11.90
N SER A 63 15.71 -21.43 11.74
CA SER A 63 15.74 -20.03 12.14
C SER A 63 15.81 -19.83 13.65
N LYS A 64 15.33 -20.78 14.45
CA LYS A 64 15.52 -20.79 15.91
C LYS A 64 16.94 -21.17 16.30
N SER A 65 17.57 -22.08 15.54
CA SER A 65 18.93 -22.53 15.81
C SER A 65 20.02 -21.54 15.37
N ASP A 66 19.80 -20.83 14.27
CA ASP A 66 20.65 -19.75 13.79
C ASP A 66 19.78 -18.54 13.39
N PRO A 67 19.49 -17.64 14.34
CA PRO A 67 18.62 -16.49 14.09
C PRO A 67 19.26 -15.40 13.23
N THR A 68 20.51 -15.53 12.81
CA THR A 68 21.22 -14.50 12.04
C THR A 68 21.10 -14.67 10.53
N ARG A 69 20.80 -15.89 10.08
CA ARG A 69 20.65 -16.30 8.68
C ARG A 69 19.32 -15.85 8.09
N GLU A 70 19.34 -15.18 6.94
CA GLU A 70 18.15 -14.79 6.20
C GLU A 70 17.49 -15.95 5.45
N GLU A 71 18.26 -16.98 5.07
CA GLU A 71 17.80 -17.99 4.10
C GLU A 71 16.54 -18.74 4.56
N PRO A 72 16.40 -19.21 5.81
CA PRO A 72 15.18 -19.88 6.27
C PRO A 72 13.95 -18.98 6.18
N TRP A 73 14.08 -17.68 6.49
CA TRP A 73 12.98 -16.72 6.43
C TRP A 73 12.56 -16.44 4.99
N SER A 74 13.53 -16.29 4.09
CA SER A 74 13.28 -16.11 2.66
C SER A 74 12.55 -17.32 2.06
N ARG A 75 12.93 -18.55 2.47
CA ARG A 75 12.24 -19.79 2.06
C ARG A 75 10.81 -19.87 2.61
N ILE A 76 10.60 -19.58 3.89
CA ILE A 76 9.25 -19.54 4.48
C ILE A 76 8.39 -18.51 3.73
N ALA A 77 8.91 -17.31 3.47
CA ALA A 77 8.18 -16.26 2.76
C ALA A 77 7.72 -16.71 1.37
N GLN A 78 8.61 -17.35 0.60
CA GLN A 78 8.29 -17.86 -0.72
C GLN A 78 7.21 -18.96 -0.69
N ILE A 79 7.31 -19.90 0.26
CA ILE A 79 6.32 -20.98 0.40
C ILE A 79 4.96 -20.40 0.76
N GLN A 80 4.91 -19.54 1.78
CA GLN A 80 3.67 -18.90 2.23
C GLN A 80 3.04 -18.05 1.12
N PHE A 81 3.86 -17.35 0.34
CA PHE A 81 3.39 -16.61 -0.83
C PHE A 81 2.74 -17.52 -1.87
N THR A 82 3.35 -18.67 -2.14
CA THR A 82 2.87 -19.64 -3.13
C THR A 82 1.57 -20.32 -2.66
N GLN A 83 1.42 -20.53 -1.36
CA GLN A 83 0.20 -21.05 -0.74
C GLN A 83 -0.94 -20.00 -0.66
N GLY A 84 -0.67 -18.73 -0.98
CA GLY A 84 -1.65 -17.65 -0.89
C GLY A 84 -1.81 -17.05 0.51
N HIS A 85 -0.99 -17.46 1.47
CA HIS A 85 -0.94 -16.90 2.82
C HIS A 85 -0.14 -15.59 2.86
N TYR A 86 -0.64 -14.57 2.16
CA TYR A 86 0.12 -13.33 1.93
C TYR A 86 0.52 -12.59 3.21
N GLY A 87 -0.31 -12.58 4.25
CA GLY A 87 0.04 -11.96 5.53
C GLY A 87 1.24 -12.62 6.21
N GLN A 88 1.28 -13.96 6.21
CA GLN A 88 2.39 -14.74 6.78
C GLN A 88 3.65 -14.59 5.92
N ALA A 89 3.49 -14.52 4.60
CA ALA A 89 4.57 -14.26 3.66
C ALA A 89 5.23 -12.88 3.91
N ILE A 90 4.42 -11.85 4.17
CA ILE A 90 4.91 -10.49 4.48
C ILE A 90 5.76 -10.50 5.75
N VAL A 91 5.30 -11.14 6.82
CA VAL A 91 6.04 -11.22 8.09
C VAL A 91 7.38 -11.93 7.86
N ALA A 92 7.37 -13.10 7.23
CA ALA A 92 8.59 -13.84 6.94
C ALA A 92 9.56 -13.07 6.01
N ALA A 93 9.04 -12.34 5.02
CA ALA A 93 9.87 -11.51 4.15
C ALA A 93 10.50 -10.34 4.90
N GLN A 94 9.78 -9.69 5.81
CA GLN A 94 10.33 -8.64 6.67
C GLN A 94 11.40 -9.19 7.61
N GLU A 95 11.22 -10.40 8.13
CA GLU A 95 12.22 -11.10 8.94
C GLU A 95 13.50 -11.43 8.17
N ALA A 96 13.39 -11.82 6.90
CA ALA A 96 14.54 -12.00 6.02
C ALA A 96 15.27 -10.66 5.80
N LEU A 97 14.53 -9.59 5.49
CA LEU A 97 15.09 -8.26 5.22
C LEU A 97 15.70 -7.58 6.45
N GLN A 98 15.26 -7.94 7.65
CA GLN A 98 15.90 -7.49 8.90
C GLN A 98 17.31 -8.07 9.06
N ARG A 99 17.59 -9.23 8.45
CA ARG A 99 18.88 -9.91 8.51
C ARG A 99 19.76 -9.54 7.33
N ASP A 100 19.21 -9.59 6.12
CA ASP A 100 19.85 -9.10 4.90
C ASP A 100 18.90 -8.20 4.10
N GLN A 101 19.18 -6.90 4.11
CA GLN A 101 18.44 -5.89 3.36
C GLN A 101 18.61 -6.01 1.84
N THR A 102 19.53 -6.85 1.35
CA THR A 102 19.82 -7.03 -0.08
C THR A 102 19.08 -8.21 -0.71
N ASP A 103 18.40 -9.04 0.08
CA ASP A 103 17.61 -10.17 -0.41
C ASP A 103 16.52 -9.71 -1.40
N ARG A 104 16.75 -10.01 -2.68
CA ARG A 104 15.82 -9.68 -3.76
C ARG A 104 14.55 -10.51 -3.73
N GLN A 105 14.60 -11.76 -3.26
CA GLN A 105 13.44 -12.64 -3.15
C GLN A 105 12.51 -12.15 -2.05
N ALA A 106 13.05 -11.79 -0.88
CA ALA A 106 12.24 -11.22 0.19
C ALA A 106 11.59 -9.90 -0.23
N LYS A 107 12.32 -9.02 -0.95
CA LYS A 107 11.74 -7.79 -1.52
C LYS A 107 10.60 -8.06 -2.51
N SER A 108 10.78 -9.01 -3.43
CA SER A 108 9.75 -9.32 -4.42
C SER A 108 8.51 -9.92 -3.76
N VAL A 109 8.67 -10.85 -2.81
CA VAL A 109 7.57 -11.41 -2.03
C VAL A 109 6.86 -10.32 -1.26
N LEU A 110 7.57 -9.46 -0.53
CA LEU A 110 6.97 -8.36 0.23
C LEU A 110 6.14 -7.43 -0.66
N ALA A 111 6.69 -7.03 -1.81
CA ALA A 111 6.00 -6.14 -2.75
C ALA A 111 4.75 -6.78 -3.37
N VAL A 112 4.87 -8.01 -3.87
CA VAL A 112 3.75 -8.69 -4.56
C VAL A 112 2.70 -9.17 -3.56
N ALA A 113 3.09 -9.69 -2.40
CA ALA A 113 2.16 -10.06 -1.33
C ALA A 113 1.40 -8.85 -0.82
N GLY A 114 2.10 -7.73 -0.54
CA GLY A 114 1.48 -6.48 -0.12
C GLY A 114 0.47 -5.96 -1.15
N LEU A 115 0.82 -5.99 -2.43
CA LEU A 115 -0.10 -5.61 -3.50
C LEU A 115 -1.34 -6.53 -3.54
N ARG A 116 -1.17 -7.85 -3.43
CA ARG A 116 -2.30 -8.79 -3.41
C ARG A 116 -3.22 -8.55 -2.22
N VAL A 117 -2.67 -8.34 -1.02
CA VAL A 117 -3.45 -7.98 0.17
C VAL A 117 -4.21 -6.68 -0.06
N ALA A 118 -3.55 -5.63 -0.54
CA ALA A 118 -4.21 -4.35 -0.84
C ALA A 118 -5.34 -4.51 -1.86
N THR A 119 -5.15 -5.32 -2.90
CA THR A 119 -6.20 -5.59 -3.90
C THR A 119 -7.39 -6.36 -3.31
N GLN A 120 -7.13 -7.31 -2.40
CA GLN A 120 -8.18 -8.04 -1.69
C GLN A 120 -8.99 -7.09 -0.81
N SER A 121 -8.32 -6.27 0.01
CA SER A 121 -8.97 -5.28 0.88
C SER A 121 -9.79 -4.27 0.07
N LEU A 122 -9.27 -3.79 -1.06
CA LEU A 122 -10.03 -2.91 -1.97
C LEU A 122 -11.24 -3.61 -2.60
N GLY A 123 -11.13 -4.92 -2.88
CA GLY A 123 -12.23 -5.72 -3.40
C GLY A 123 -13.35 -5.91 -2.40
N GLU A 124 -13.02 -6.17 -1.14
CA GLU A 124 -13.97 -6.23 -0.02
C GLU A 124 -14.63 -4.88 0.22
N LEU A 125 -13.85 -3.81 0.24
CA LEU A 125 -14.33 -2.46 0.49
C LEU A 125 -15.26 -1.91 -0.59
N ARG A 126 -15.07 -2.33 -1.84
CA ARG A 126 -16.02 -2.02 -2.93
C ARG A 126 -17.36 -2.70 -2.75
N GLN A 127 -17.41 -3.85 -2.07
CA GLN A 127 -18.66 -4.53 -1.74
C GLN A 127 -19.38 -3.80 -0.61
N ASP A 128 -18.62 -3.13 0.27
CA ASP A 128 -19.14 -2.30 1.36
C ASP A 128 -19.25 -0.82 0.96
N ALA A 129 -20.30 -0.50 0.20
CA ALA A 129 -20.58 0.86 -0.32
C ALA A 129 -20.65 1.97 0.75
N SER A 130 -20.82 1.61 2.03
CA SER A 130 -20.84 2.54 3.17
C SER A 130 -19.47 3.08 3.57
N LEU A 131 -18.37 2.44 3.13
CA LEU A 131 -17.00 2.77 3.54
C LEU A 131 -16.19 3.53 2.46
N ALA A 132 -16.87 4.07 1.45
CA ALA A 132 -16.27 4.59 0.22
C ALA A 132 -15.60 5.98 0.31
N GLY A 133 -15.49 6.58 1.50
CA GLY A 133 -14.92 7.92 1.69
C GLY A 133 -13.39 7.94 1.51
N ASP A 134 -12.65 7.77 2.61
CA ASP A 134 -11.18 7.87 2.64
C ASP A 134 -10.50 6.82 1.76
N ALA A 135 -11.12 5.66 1.62
CA ALA A 135 -10.55 4.60 0.81
C ALA A 135 -10.63 4.85 -0.69
N LYS A 136 -11.55 5.70 -1.14
CA LYS A 136 -11.58 6.12 -2.55
C LYS A 136 -10.39 7.01 -2.87
N SER A 137 -10.00 7.91 -1.98
CA SER A 137 -8.77 8.71 -2.13
C SER A 137 -7.52 7.83 -2.15
N ASP A 138 -7.42 6.86 -1.25
CA ASP A 138 -6.27 5.94 -1.21
C ASP A 138 -6.18 5.09 -2.48
N ALA A 139 -7.30 4.57 -2.97
CA ALA A 139 -7.36 3.85 -4.22
C ALA A 139 -6.95 4.72 -5.42
N GLN A 140 -7.33 6.00 -5.44
CA GLN A 140 -6.92 6.96 -6.47
C GLN A 140 -5.42 7.26 -6.41
N ALA A 141 -4.85 7.41 -5.21
CA ALA A 141 -3.42 7.62 -5.02
C ALA A 141 -2.61 6.40 -5.50
N LEU A 142 -3.03 5.19 -5.12
CA LEU A 142 -2.41 3.95 -5.59
C LEU A 142 -2.49 3.82 -7.12
N ALA A 143 -3.64 4.12 -7.72
CA ALA A 143 -3.81 4.08 -9.16
C ALA A 143 -2.88 5.07 -9.89
N LYS A 144 -2.67 6.27 -9.32
CA LYS A 144 -1.73 7.26 -9.85
C LYS A 144 -0.29 6.75 -9.77
N GLN A 145 0.14 6.24 -8.62
CA GLN A 145 1.49 5.67 -8.46
C GLN A 145 1.73 4.51 -9.43
N LEU A 146 0.78 3.58 -9.56
CA LEU A 146 0.89 2.47 -10.52
C LEU A 146 1.04 3.00 -11.95
N ARG A 147 0.27 4.02 -12.33
CA ARG A 147 0.37 4.65 -13.65
C ARG A 147 1.72 5.31 -13.88
N ASP A 148 2.24 6.04 -12.90
CA ASP A 148 3.56 6.68 -12.98
C ASP A 148 4.66 5.63 -13.15
N THR A 149 4.57 4.49 -12.43
CA THR A 149 5.53 3.38 -12.55
C THR A 149 5.45 2.62 -13.88
N LEU A 150 4.25 2.53 -14.46
CA LEU A 150 3.99 1.77 -15.69
C LEU A 150 4.18 2.62 -16.97
N GLY A 151 4.27 3.95 -16.86
CA GLY A 151 4.38 4.87 -17.99
C GLY A 151 3.02 5.21 -18.60
N GLU A 152 2.55 6.43 -18.36
CA GLU A 152 1.18 6.94 -18.55
C GLU A 152 0.61 6.99 -19.99
N ALA A 153 1.25 6.44 -21.02
CA ALA A 153 0.75 6.57 -22.40
C ALA A 153 0.11 5.31 -23.02
N THR A 154 0.24 4.13 -22.41
CA THR A 154 -0.08 2.86 -23.11
C THR A 154 -1.27 2.10 -22.55
N LEU A 155 -1.77 2.45 -21.36
CA LEU A 155 -2.79 1.62 -20.70
C LEU A 155 -4.24 2.00 -21.00
N PHE A 156 -4.54 3.23 -21.46
CA PHE A 156 -5.88 3.61 -21.92
C PHE A 156 -5.82 4.65 -23.05
N PRO A 157 -6.61 4.52 -24.13
CA PRO A 157 -6.86 5.62 -25.06
C PRO A 157 -7.44 6.82 -24.29
N PRO A 158 -7.13 8.07 -24.66
CA PRO A 158 -7.70 9.23 -24.01
C PRO A 158 -9.23 9.15 -24.09
N ASP A 159 -9.91 9.38 -22.96
CA ASP A 159 -11.35 9.53 -22.93
C ASP A 159 -11.75 10.57 -23.99
N PRO A 160 -12.69 10.27 -24.90
CA PRO A 160 -13.06 11.18 -25.98
C PRO A 160 -13.67 12.51 -25.49
N SER A 161 -13.92 12.65 -24.18
CA SER A 161 -14.39 13.87 -23.53
C SER A 161 -13.32 14.95 -23.35
N ASP A 162 -12.03 14.65 -23.48
CA ASP A 162 -10.93 15.64 -23.39
C ASP A 162 -10.51 16.22 -24.76
N LYS A 163 -11.33 16.04 -25.80
CA LYS A 163 -11.14 16.82 -27.03
C LYS A 163 -11.52 18.27 -26.76
N PRO A 164 -10.61 19.25 -26.94
CA PRO A 164 -10.98 20.65 -26.80
C PRO A 164 -12.06 20.96 -27.82
N ALA A 165 -13.26 21.30 -27.32
CA ALA A 165 -14.39 21.66 -28.15
C ALA A 165 -13.98 22.87 -29.01
N VAL A 166 -13.65 22.60 -30.28
CA VAL A 166 -13.30 23.62 -31.25
C VAL A 166 -14.52 24.53 -31.40
N LYS A 167 -14.46 25.72 -30.80
CA LYS A 167 -15.50 26.75 -30.92
C LYS A 167 -15.63 27.11 -32.40
N LYS A 168 -16.64 26.56 -33.08
CA LYS A 168 -17.00 26.97 -34.44
C LYS A 168 -17.37 28.45 -34.40
N LYS A 169 -16.51 29.31 -34.94
CA LYS A 169 -16.83 30.73 -35.12
C LYS A 169 -18.05 30.82 -36.04
N ARG A 170 -19.17 31.28 -35.49
CA ARG A 170 -20.41 31.51 -36.23
C ARG A 170 -20.16 32.69 -37.18
N VAL A 171 -20.03 32.40 -38.47
CA VAL A 171 -19.99 33.44 -39.51
C VAL A 171 -21.37 34.08 -39.57
N VAL A 172 -21.49 35.28 -39.02
CA VAL A 172 -22.70 36.10 -39.14
C VAL A 172 -22.67 36.70 -40.55
N ARG A 173 -23.54 36.19 -41.43
CA ARG A 173 -23.78 36.81 -42.73
C ARG A 173 -24.63 38.05 -42.51
N HIS A 174 -24.03 39.23 -42.63
CA HIS A 174 -24.77 40.48 -42.67
C HIS A 174 -25.58 40.53 -43.97
N VAL A 175 -26.90 40.37 -43.86
CA VAL A 175 -27.84 40.69 -44.95
C VAL A 175 -28.29 42.14 -44.77
N ALA A 176 -28.10 42.93 -45.82
CA ALA A 176 -28.46 44.34 -45.86
C ALA A 176 -29.97 44.55 -46.12
N LYS A 177 -30.60 45.27 -45.19
CA LYS A 177 -31.61 46.35 -45.31
C LYS A 177 -32.83 46.19 -46.25
N GLY A 178 -34.03 46.33 -45.66
CA GLY A 178 -35.28 46.74 -46.32
C GLY A 178 -36.38 47.11 -45.31
N LYS A 179 -37.00 48.30 -45.47
CA LYS A 179 -38.06 48.91 -44.63
C LYS A 179 -39.46 48.28 -44.90
N PRO A 180 -40.50 48.57 -44.07
CA PRO A 180 -41.69 47.73 -43.87
C PRO A 180 -42.88 48.11 -44.77
N ALA A 181 -43.80 47.17 -44.98
CA ALA A 181 -45.18 47.42 -45.39
C ALA A 181 -46.09 46.25 -44.96
N ALA A 182 -47.33 46.62 -44.65
CA ALA A 182 -48.39 45.83 -44.02
C ALA A 182 -49.12 44.87 -44.97
N GLU A 183 -49.78 43.85 -44.41
CA GLU A 183 -51.24 43.56 -44.52
C GLU A 183 -51.57 42.08 -44.17
N THR A 184 -52.61 41.93 -43.33
CA THR A 184 -53.40 40.73 -42.93
C THR A 184 -54.34 40.26 -44.06
N PRO A 185 -55.25 39.24 -43.94
CA PRO A 185 -55.67 38.33 -42.84
C PRO A 185 -55.60 36.82 -43.28
N ASP A 186 -55.94 35.77 -42.52
CA ASP A 186 -57.27 35.43 -42.00
C ASP A 186 -57.28 34.15 -41.13
N ALA A 187 -58.29 34.10 -40.23
CA ALA A 187 -58.94 33.02 -39.45
C ALA A 187 -58.25 31.65 -39.27
N THR A 188 -58.34 30.98 -38.11
CA THR A 188 -59.61 30.52 -37.51
C THR A 188 -59.40 30.02 -36.05
N THR A 189 -60.31 30.42 -35.15
CA THR A 189 -60.82 29.76 -33.91
C THR A 189 -59.84 29.07 -32.95
N GLY A 190 -59.66 29.55 -31.71
CA GLY A 190 -60.57 29.38 -30.55
C GLY A 190 -59.76 28.63 -29.46
N ALA A 191 -59.88 28.82 -28.15
CA ALA A 191 -60.81 29.50 -27.28
C ALA A 191 -60.09 29.85 -25.94
N ALA A 192 -60.63 30.87 -25.28
CA ALA A 192 -60.62 31.21 -23.85
C ALA A 192 -59.51 30.68 -22.90
N ALA A 193 -58.81 31.65 -22.31
CA ALA A 193 -58.09 31.59 -21.02
C ALA A 193 -59.12 31.65 -19.84
N PRO A 194 -58.75 31.58 -18.52
CA PRO A 194 -57.63 32.31 -17.92
C PRO A 194 -56.79 31.62 -16.82
N ALA A 195 -55.54 32.07 -16.75
CA ALA A 195 -54.74 32.49 -15.60
C ALA A 195 -54.72 31.64 -14.30
N ALA A 196 -53.52 31.14 -13.99
CA ALA A 196 -52.94 31.26 -12.64
C ALA A 196 -51.41 31.42 -12.75
N THR A 197 -50.91 32.46 -12.08
CA THR A 197 -49.52 32.93 -12.01
C THR A 197 -48.61 31.98 -11.19
N PRO A 198 -47.28 32.10 -11.31
CA PRO A 198 -46.31 31.11 -10.85
C PRO A 198 -45.89 31.31 -9.38
N ALA A 199 -45.82 30.22 -8.62
CA ALA A 199 -45.20 30.21 -7.30
C ALA A 199 -43.73 29.79 -7.39
N ALA A 200 -42.86 30.67 -6.92
CA ALA A 200 -41.41 30.52 -6.80
C ALA A 200 -41.03 29.57 -5.63
N PRO A 201 -39.76 29.11 -5.56
CA PRO A 201 -39.35 27.91 -4.83
C PRO A 201 -39.04 28.18 -3.35
N ALA A 202 -39.36 27.21 -2.49
CA ALA A 202 -38.98 27.21 -1.08
C ALA A 202 -37.47 26.96 -0.91
N ALA A 203 -36.83 27.81 -0.11
CA ALA A 203 -35.43 27.73 0.31
C ALA A 203 -35.24 26.72 1.47
N PRO A 204 -33.99 26.31 1.78
CA PRO A 204 -33.69 25.10 2.55
C PRO A 204 -33.64 25.36 4.06
N ALA A 205 -34.02 24.36 4.86
CA ALA A 205 -33.76 24.33 6.29
C ALA A 205 -32.30 23.92 6.57
N LYS A 206 -31.61 24.75 7.36
CA LYS A 206 -30.25 24.53 7.86
C LYS A 206 -30.28 23.72 9.17
N ALA A 207 -29.33 22.78 9.24
CA ALA A 207 -28.52 22.40 10.39
C ALA A 207 -29.20 21.90 11.69
N ALA A 208 -29.07 20.59 11.92
CA ALA A 208 -28.62 20.08 13.21
C ALA A 208 -27.27 19.41 13.00
N GLN A 209 -26.21 20.07 13.49
CA GLN A 209 -24.88 19.50 13.63
C GLN A 209 -24.93 18.52 14.81
N SER A 210 -24.70 17.23 14.56
CA SER A 210 -24.14 16.34 15.57
C SER A 210 -22.76 15.92 15.09
N SER A 211 -21.79 16.72 15.51
CA SER A 211 -20.37 16.38 15.59
C SER A 211 -20.20 15.03 16.28
N GLY A 212 -19.52 14.11 15.60
CA GLY A 212 -19.17 12.81 16.17
C GLY A 212 -18.70 11.84 15.10
N ALA A 213 -17.68 12.22 14.35
CA ALA A 213 -16.85 11.26 13.64
C ALA A 213 -16.17 10.39 14.70
N SER A 214 -16.83 9.30 15.09
CA SER A 214 -16.24 8.26 15.92
C SER A 214 -15.20 7.55 15.06
N ASP A 215 -13.95 7.96 15.25
CA ASP A 215 -12.76 7.43 14.63
C ASP A 215 -12.70 5.90 14.86
N PRO A 216 -12.86 5.07 13.81
CA PRO A 216 -13.09 3.62 13.94
C PRO A 216 -11.86 2.85 14.45
N PHE A 217 -10.71 3.50 14.62
CA PHE A 217 -9.47 2.90 15.10
C PHE A 217 -9.07 3.33 16.51
N SER A 218 -9.87 4.16 17.19
CA SER A 218 -9.56 4.62 18.56
C SER A 218 -9.57 3.51 19.62
N ALA A 219 -10.13 2.33 19.32
CA ALA A 219 -10.14 1.19 20.23
C ALA A 219 -8.82 0.38 20.25
N LEU A 220 -7.83 0.76 19.45
CA LEU A 220 -6.56 0.04 19.28
C LEU A 220 -5.33 0.81 19.76
N ARG A 221 -5.51 1.94 20.45
CA ARG A 221 -4.43 2.81 20.94
C ARG A 221 -4.21 2.70 22.44
#